data_AF-A0A7C7JA46-F1
#
_entry.id   AF-A0A7C7JA46-F1
#
_cell.length_a   1.000
_cell.length_b   1.000
_cell.length_c   1.000
_cell.angle_alpha   90.00
_cell.angle_beta   90.00
_cell.angle_gamma   90.00
#
_symmetry.space_group_name_H-M   'P 1'
#
loop_
_entity.id
_entity.type
_entity.pdbx_description
1 polymer ?
#
loop_
_entity_poly.entity_id
_entity_poly.type
_entity_poly.pdbx_seq_one_letter_code
_entity_poly.pdbx_strand_id
1 'polypeptide(L)'
;MMAEKTLYFGYGSNLDNDDWADWCKDRDYDPDGMTEIGPAWLPEYSMKFHYHSTGRGGGAADVVRIGPGAAVPGVLFHLDEQTLAAMDIKEGVSANCYEQRTVNVCTPDGNVHEALTYTVVEGKRKNRHIAPTEQYQRLVRAGLELRGLPTDDLENAIQDGGLHFPIHHVFIYGTLLQGESRHVIIQEFSPISSGPATTGKVVLLDLGQFPGMIPAGTGAGVVEGADAGLGGGADAGVVAESVVKGELYTFTDMFTVLQYLDEIEGYYGAGDDGSLFRRVVIEVDVEGEKIWAWAYFYNGTQGKNSAWPVIESGNWRHHRSGD
;
A
#
# COMPACT_ATOMS: atom_id res chain seq x y z
N MET A 1 21.15 22.11 5.16
CA MET A 1 20.45 21.34 4.12
C MET A 1 19.99 20.06 4.78
N MET A 2 18.70 19.73 4.73
CA MET A 2 18.26 18.44 5.26
C MET A 2 18.86 17.35 4.37
N ALA A 3 19.48 16.34 4.98
CA ALA A 3 19.99 15.19 4.25
C ALA A 3 18.82 14.54 3.49
N GLU A 4 19.05 14.20 2.22
CA GLU A 4 18.07 13.53 1.38
C GLU A 4 17.80 12.14 1.97
N LYS A 5 16.56 11.89 2.38
CA LYS A 5 16.15 10.60 2.96
C LYS A 5 15.51 9.74 1.87
N THR A 6 15.98 8.51 1.74
CA THR A 6 15.42 7.54 0.78
C THR A 6 14.26 6.80 1.42
N LEU A 7 13.13 6.69 0.72
CA LEU A 7 12.03 5.82 1.13
C LEU A 7 12.38 4.37 0.79
N TYR A 8 12.18 3.46 1.74
CA TYR A 8 12.48 2.04 1.60
C TYR A 8 11.29 1.18 2.02
N PHE A 9 10.87 0.25 1.17
CA PHE A 9 9.85 -0.74 1.49
C PHE A 9 10.50 -2.09 1.85
N GLY A 10 10.34 -2.49 3.11
CA GLY A 10 10.76 -3.78 3.63
C GLY A 10 9.60 -4.78 3.70
N TYR A 11 9.84 -6.01 3.25
CA TYR A 11 8.85 -7.10 3.26
C TYR A 11 9.42 -8.44 3.78
N GLY A 12 10.73 -8.48 4.08
CA GLY A 12 11.46 -9.66 4.51
C GLY A 12 12.04 -9.50 5.91
N SER A 13 13.30 -9.85 6.11
CA SER A 13 13.89 -9.76 7.45
C SER A 13 14.03 -8.36 8.03
N ASN A 14 13.99 -7.32 7.18
CA ASN A 14 14.07 -5.93 7.65
C ASN A 14 12.80 -5.48 8.41
N LEU A 15 11.80 -6.36 8.54
CA LEU A 15 10.65 -6.16 9.43
C LEU A 15 10.99 -6.40 10.91
N ASP A 16 12.12 -7.04 11.20
CA ASP A 16 12.61 -7.34 12.55
C ASP A 16 13.74 -6.37 12.92
N ASN A 17 13.50 -5.58 13.96
CA ASN A 17 14.43 -4.54 14.38
C ASN A 17 15.73 -5.12 14.97
N ASP A 18 15.64 -6.28 15.62
CA ASP A 18 16.80 -6.94 16.24
C ASP A 18 17.73 -7.52 15.16
N ASP A 19 17.19 -8.11 14.08
CA ASP A 19 17.97 -8.60 12.93
C ASP A 19 18.78 -7.49 12.26
N TRP A 20 18.18 -6.31 12.10
CA TRP A 20 18.87 -5.14 11.59
C TRP A 20 19.93 -4.62 12.57
N ALA A 21 19.57 -4.46 13.84
CA ALA A 21 20.46 -3.93 14.87
C ALA A 21 21.68 -4.83 15.10
N ASP A 22 21.47 -6.15 15.19
CA ASP A 22 22.55 -7.13 15.33
C ASP A 22 23.47 -7.14 14.11
N TRP A 23 22.90 -7.07 12.90
CA TRP A 23 23.70 -7.00 11.67
C TRP A 23 24.59 -5.75 11.63
N CYS A 24 24.04 -4.60 12.04
CA CYS A 24 24.76 -3.32 12.12
C CYS A 24 25.87 -3.37 13.16
N LYS A 25 25.55 -3.84 14.37
CA LYS A 25 26.51 -3.97 15.48
C LYS A 25 27.69 -4.85 15.14
N ASP A 26 27.47 -5.97 14.45
CA ASP A 26 28.52 -6.88 14.01
C ASP A 26 29.48 -6.27 12.98
N ARG A 27 29.10 -5.15 12.35
CA ARG A 27 29.82 -4.52 11.22
C ARG A 27 30.15 -3.05 11.46
N ASP A 28 29.92 -2.54 12.66
CA ASP A 28 30.20 -1.15 13.06
C ASP A 28 29.40 -0.11 12.26
N TYR A 29 28.13 -0.43 11.95
CA TYR A 29 27.16 0.52 11.38
C TYR A 29 26.20 1.06 12.44
N ASP A 30 25.68 2.27 12.21
CA ASP A 30 24.63 2.88 13.03
C ASP A 30 23.24 2.32 12.64
N PRO A 31 22.52 1.65 13.57
CA PRO A 31 21.19 1.12 13.29
C PRO A 31 20.11 2.20 13.22
N ASP A 32 20.33 3.40 13.78
CA ASP A 32 19.30 4.44 13.96
C ASP A 32 18.94 5.19 12.67
N GLY A 33 19.74 5.05 11.62
CA GLY A 33 19.48 5.67 10.32
C GLY A 33 18.36 5.01 9.52
N MET A 34 17.77 3.91 10.02
CA MET A 34 16.50 3.34 9.52
C MET A 34 15.35 3.72 10.45
N THR A 35 14.49 4.65 10.01
CA THR A 35 13.32 5.10 10.77
C THR A 35 12.03 4.55 10.16
N GLU A 36 11.23 3.84 10.94
CA GLU A 36 9.92 3.35 10.50
C GLU A 36 8.93 4.49 10.29
N ILE A 37 8.19 4.43 9.18
CA ILE A 37 7.05 5.30 8.88
C ILE A 37 5.75 4.59 9.25
N GLY A 38 5.62 3.31 8.87
CA GLY A 38 4.49 2.47 9.24
C GLY A 38 4.12 1.41 8.19
N PRO A 39 2.97 0.73 8.36
CA PRO A 39 2.49 -0.31 7.46
C PRO A 39 2.31 0.21 6.03
N ALA A 40 2.64 -0.62 5.05
CA ALA A 40 2.42 -0.34 3.64
C ALA A 40 2.15 -1.63 2.85
N TRP A 41 1.57 -1.47 1.67
CA TRP A 41 1.30 -2.56 0.74
C TRP A 41 1.99 -2.29 -0.59
N LEU A 42 2.53 -3.35 -1.19
CA LEU A 42 3.08 -3.35 -2.54
C LEU A 42 2.09 -4.06 -3.50
N PRO A 43 1.23 -3.31 -4.23
CA PRO A 43 0.23 -3.89 -5.13
C PRO A 43 0.85 -4.58 -6.33
N GLU A 44 0.17 -5.62 -6.82
CA GLU A 44 0.48 -6.43 -8.00
C GLU A 44 1.69 -7.38 -7.87
N TYR A 45 2.27 -7.45 -6.67
CA TYR A 45 3.35 -8.39 -6.33
C TYR A 45 2.85 -9.50 -5.41
N SER A 46 3.59 -10.60 -5.38
CA SER A 46 3.44 -11.67 -4.39
C SER A 46 4.82 -12.12 -3.90
N MET A 47 4.90 -12.50 -2.62
CA MET A 47 6.11 -13.03 -2.02
C MET A 47 6.47 -14.41 -2.61
N LYS A 48 7.77 -14.65 -2.80
CA LYS A 48 8.29 -15.93 -3.29
C LYS A 48 9.57 -16.33 -2.56
N PHE A 49 9.77 -17.64 -2.43
CA PHE A 49 11.03 -18.23 -1.99
C PHE A 49 11.62 -19.12 -3.08
N HIS A 50 12.54 -18.56 -3.86
CA HIS A 50 13.14 -19.20 -5.04
C HIS A 50 14.64 -18.85 -5.17
N TYR A 51 15.22 -18.33 -4.09
CA TYR A 51 16.63 -18.03 -3.95
C TYR A 51 17.15 -18.60 -2.63
N HIS A 52 18.24 -19.37 -2.69
CA HIS A 52 18.87 -19.92 -1.50
C HIS A 52 19.91 -18.94 -0.95
N SER A 53 19.66 -18.42 0.25
CA SER A 53 20.62 -17.61 0.99
C SER A 53 21.51 -18.49 1.85
N THR A 54 22.83 -18.37 1.65
CA THR A 54 23.81 -19.04 2.52
C THR A 54 23.73 -18.51 3.96
N GLY A 55 23.47 -17.21 4.15
CA GLY A 55 23.37 -16.61 5.48
C GLY A 55 22.12 -17.06 6.26
N ARG A 56 21.01 -17.31 5.56
CA ARG A 56 19.76 -17.79 6.19
C ARG A 56 19.65 -19.32 6.23
N GLY A 57 20.52 -20.03 5.50
CA GLY A 57 20.49 -21.50 5.39
C GLY A 57 19.25 -22.06 4.70
N GLY A 58 18.58 -21.25 3.86
CA GLY A 58 17.31 -21.61 3.22
C GLY A 58 16.83 -20.54 2.23
N GLY A 59 15.55 -20.60 1.87
CA GLY A 59 14.88 -19.60 1.04
C GLY A 59 14.95 -18.21 1.66
N ALA A 60 15.38 -17.21 0.88
CA ALA A 60 15.22 -15.80 1.22
C ALA A 60 14.05 -15.20 0.42
N ALA A 61 13.37 -14.21 1.02
CA ALA A 61 12.17 -13.61 0.46
C ALA A 61 12.49 -12.77 -0.78
N ASP A 62 11.70 -12.93 -1.83
CA ASP A 62 11.65 -12.05 -2.99
C ASP A 62 10.22 -11.56 -3.19
N VAL A 63 10.04 -10.47 -3.93
CA VAL A 63 8.72 -10.03 -4.43
C VAL A 63 8.71 -10.08 -5.95
N VAL A 64 7.72 -10.77 -6.50
CA VAL A 64 7.57 -10.95 -7.95
C VAL A 64 6.24 -10.38 -8.39
N ARG A 65 6.27 -9.53 -9.42
CA ARG A 65 5.04 -8.98 -10.00
C ARG A 65 4.26 -10.09 -10.69
N ILE A 66 3.01 -10.30 -10.27
CA ILE A 66 2.09 -11.31 -10.83
C ILE A 66 0.82 -10.71 -11.43
N GLY A 67 0.56 -9.41 -11.18
CA GLY A 67 -0.55 -8.67 -11.79
C GLY A 67 -1.69 -8.32 -10.82
N PRO A 68 -2.83 -7.84 -11.34
CA PRO A 68 -3.94 -7.31 -10.54
C PRO A 68 -4.44 -8.25 -9.44
N GLY A 69 -4.79 -7.67 -8.29
CA GLY A 69 -5.34 -8.37 -7.12
C GLY A 69 -4.32 -8.94 -6.15
N ALA A 70 -3.08 -9.13 -6.57
CA ALA A 70 -2.01 -9.52 -5.66
C ALA A 70 -1.52 -8.29 -4.87
N ALA A 71 -1.04 -8.49 -3.65
CA ALA A 71 -0.37 -7.44 -2.89
C ALA A 71 0.51 -8.05 -1.80
N VAL A 72 1.69 -7.50 -1.58
CA VAL A 72 2.61 -7.92 -0.51
C VAL A 72 2.50 -6.93 0.65
N PRO A 73 2.18 -7.37 1.88
CA PRO A 73 2.23 -6.51 3.06
C PRO A 73 3.69 -6.28 3.47
N GLY A 74 3.99 -5.08 3.96
CA GLY A 74 5.31 -4.73 4.46
C GLY A 74 5.29 -3.40 5.20
N VAL A 75 6.46 -2.80 5.35
CA VAL A 75 6.64 -1.57 6.13
C VAL A 75 7.46 -0.58 5.33
N LEU A 76 7.03 0.68 5.38
CA LEU A 76 7.74 1.80 4.79
C LEU A 76 8.68 2.42 5.83
N PHE A 77 9.91 2.67 5.43
CA PHE A 77 10.97 3.26 6.24
C PHE A 77 11.58 4.47 5.53
N HIS A 78 12.21 5.35 6.30
CA HIS A 78 13.22 6.27 5.82
C HIS A 78 14.61 5.71 6.11
N LEU A 79 15.48 5.74 5.11
CA LEU A 79 16.91 5.49 5.26
C LEU A 79 17.67 6.80 5.04
N ASP A 80 18.65 7.08 5.89
CA ASP A 80 19.68 8.05 5.54
C ASP A 80 20.70 7.47 4.53
N GLU A 81 21.58 8.32 4.02
CA GLU A 81 22.57 7.93 3.01
C GLU A 81 23.53 6.83 3.49
N GLN A 82 23.93 6.85 4.76
CA GLN A 82 24.85 5.86 5.32
C GLN A 82 24.16 4.51 5.51
N THR A 83 22.92 4.53 6.01
CA THR A 83 22.08 3.35 6.15
C THR A 83 21.74 2.73 4.81
N LEU A 84 21.48 3.52 3.77
CA LEU A 84 21.26 3.00 2.42
C LEU A 84 22.49 2.23 1.92
N ALA A 85 23.69 2.80 2.06
CA ALA A 85 24.93 2.12 1.67
C ALA A 85 25.18 0.83 2.49
N ALA A 86 24.83 0.84 3.77
CA ALA A 86 24.89 -0.35 4.62
C ALA A 86 23.89 -1.43 4.17
N MET A 87 22.68 -1.02 3.77
CA MET A 87 21.64 -1.91 3.27
C MET A 87 22.06 -2.58 1.95
N ASP A 88 22.70 -1.86 1.02
CA ASP A 88 23.25 -2.44 -0.21
C ASP A 88 24.25 -3.59 0.07
N ILE A 89 25.04 -3.44 1.13
CA ILE A 89 25.98 -4.47 1.57
C ILE A 89 25.23 -5.65 2.20
N LYS A 90 24.21 -5.40 3.03
CA LYS A 90 23.38 -6.44 3.67
C LYS A 90 22.65 -7.31 2.64
N GLU A 91 22.05 -6.68 1.65
CA GLU A 91 21.28 -7.33 0.59
C GLU A 91 22.18 -7.98 -0.48
N GLY A 92 23.51 -7.76 -0.39
CA GLY A 92 24.48 -8.38 -1.27
C GLY A 92 24.39 -7.87 -2.70
N VAL A 93 24.14 -6.58 -2.88
CA VAL A 93 24.05 -5.92 -4.20
C VAL A 93 25.36 -6.08 -4.96
N SER A 94 26.50 -5.83 -4.32
CA SER A 94 27.83 -6.05 -4.91
C SER A 94 28.14 -7.52 -5.22
N ALA A 95 27.49 -8.46 -4.52
CA ALA A 95 27.57 -9.89 -4.75
C ALA A 95 26.52 -10.40 -5.78
N ASN A 96 25.74 -9.49 -6.37
CA ASN A 96 24.70 -9.75 -7.34
C ASN A 96 23.63 -10.74 -6.82
N CYS A 97 23.30 -10.64 -5.53
CA CYS A 97 22.26 -11.44 -4.87
C CYS A 97 20.88 -10.79 -5.06
N TYR A 98 20.78 -9.52 -4.68
CA TYR A 98 19.63 -8.66 -4.88
C TYR A 98 20.01 -7.44 -5.72
N GLU A 99 19.03 -6.86 -6.39
CA GLU A 99 19.10 -5.57 -7.07
C GLU A 99 18.13 -4.59 -6.42
N GLN A 100 18.53 -3.31 -6.39
CA GLN A 100 17.64 -2.22 -6.06
C GLN A 100 16.53 -2.09 -7.11
N ARG A 101 15.30 -1.83 -6.66
CA ARG A 101 14.15 -1.58 -7.51
C ARG A 101 13.28 -0.48 -6.93
N THR A 102 12.89 0.46 -7.77
CA THR A 102 11.88 1.45 -7.44
C THR A 102 10.49 0.85 -7.60
N VAL A 103 9.65 0.98 -6.57
CA VAL A 103 8.27 0.46 -6.53
C VAL A 103 7.31 1.52 -6.01
N ASN A 104 6.03 1.40 -6.39
CA ASN A 104 4.95 2.22 -5.84
C ASN A 104 4.26 1.43 -4.72
N VAL A 105 4.31 1.93 -3.50
CA VAL A 105 3.63 1.33 -2.34
C VAL A 105 2.52 2.23 -1.84
N CYS A 106 1.47 1.63 -1.30
CA CYS A 106 0.33 2.35 -0.73
C CYS A 106 0.32 2.23 0.79
N THR A 107 0.03 3.35 1.45
CA THR A 107 -0.15 3.43 2.90
C THR A 107 -1.64 3.40 3.26
N PRO A 108 -1.99 3.17 4.54
CA PRO A 108 -3.38 2.88 4.93
C PRO A 108 -4.38 4.01 4.67
N ASP A 109 -3.87 5.24 4.52
CA ASP A 109 -4.61 6.46 4.20
C ASP A 109 -4.78 6.71 2.68
N GLY A 110 -4.33 5.78 1.84
CA GLY A 110 -4.42 5.85 0.38
C GLY A 110 -3.39 6.76 -0.29
N ASN A 111 -2.37 7.23 0.45
CA ASN A 111 -1.19 7.81 -0.16
C ASN A 111 -0.39 6.73 -0.90
N VAL A 112 0.26 7.15 -2.00
CA VAL A 112 1.15 6.31 -2.78
C VAL A 112 2.53 6.93 -2.73
N HIS A 113 3.52 6.10 -2.42
CA HIS A 113 4.90 6.49 -2.26
C HIS A 113 5.77 5.71 -3.25
N GLU A 114 6.58 6.42 -4.00
CA GLU A 114 7.71 5.82 -4.69
C GLU A 114 8.78 5.47 -3.64
N ALA A 115 9.13 4.19 -3.56
CA ALA A 115 10.07 3.67 -2.57
C ALA A 115 11.06 2.70 -3.22
N LEU A 116 12.28 2.69 -2.69
CA LEU A 116 13.27 1.66 -2.96
C LEU A 116 12.83 0.34 -2.32
N THR A 117 13.08 -0.76 -2.99
CA THR A 117 13.08 -2.10 -2.40
C THR A 117 14.20 -2.93 -3.03
N TYR A 118 14.43 -4.14 -2.53
CA TYR A 118 15.42 -5.06 -3.07
C TYR A 118 14.71 -6.28 -3.64
N THR A 119 15.03 -6.72 -4.85
CA THR A 119 14.48 -7.96 -5.43
C THR A 119 15.61 -8.90 -5.84
N VAL A 120 15.40 -10.20 -5.82
CA VAL A 120 16.43 -11.18 -6.22
C VAL A 120 16.77 -10.97 -7.68
N VAL A 121 18.06 -10.89 -8.00
CA VAL A 121 18.53 -10.77 -9.39
C VAL A 121 18.10 -11.98 -10.21
N GLU A 122 17.61 -11.76 -11.44
CA GLU A 122 17.04 -12.81 -12.29
C GLU A 122 17.93 -14.07 -12.40
N GLY A 123 19.24 -13.91 -12.58
CA GLY A 123 20.20 -15.03 -12.68
C GLY A 123 20.39 -15.86 -11.41
N LYS A 124 19.97 -15.36 -10.24
CA LYS A 124 20.03 -16.09 -8.96
C LYS A 124 18.73 -16.86 -8.66
N ARG A 125 17.63 -16.48 -9.30
CA ARG A 125 16.32 -17.13 -9.16
C ARG A 125 16.40 -18.58 -9.64
N LYS A 126 15.71 -19.47 -8.94
CA LYS A 126 15.54 -20.88 -9.32
C LYS A 126 14.11 -21.12 -9.77
N ASN A 127 13.92 -21.98 -10.76
CA ASN A 127 12.59 -22.41 -11.22
C ASN A 127 11.99 -23.49 -10.30
N ARG A 128 12.16 -23.32 -8.99
CA ARG A 128 11.60 -24.20 -7.96
C ARG A 128 11.50 -23.44 -6.64
N HIS A 129 10.52 -23.83 -5.84
CA HIS A 129 10.43 -23.38 -4.46
C HIS A 129 11.66 -23.82 -3.65
N ILE A 130 12.10 -22.96 -2.74
CA ILE A 130 13.18 -23.19 -1.78
C ILE A 130 12.66 -22.80 -0.41
N ALA A 131 12.32 -23.76 0.44
CA ALA A 131 11.71 -23.46 1.72
C ALA A 131 12.59 -22.54 2.58
N PRO A 132 12.03 -21.46 3.16
CA PRO A 132 12.71 -20.69 4.20
C PRO A 132 12.85 -21.51 5.48
N THR A 133 13.86 -21.20 6.30
CA THR A 133 14.00 -21.83 7.60
C THR A 133 12.89 -21.39 8.54
N GLU A 134 12.49 -22.26 9.48
CA GLU A 134 11.50 -21.95 10.52
C GLU A 134 11.83 -20.69 11.31
N GLN A 135 13.12 -20.44 11.56
CA GLN A 135 13.57 -19.21 12.22
C GLN A 135 13.28 -17.98 11.36
N TYR A 136 13.57 -18.03 10.07
CA TYR A 136 13.32 -16.93 9.15
C TYR A 136 11.82 -16.65 8.99
N GLN A 137 11.01 -17.71 8.90
CA GLN A 137 9.55 -17.57 8.83
C GLN A 137 8.98 -16.85 10.06
N ARG A 138 9.40 -17.25 11.28
CA ARG A 138 8.95 -16.62 12.52
C ARG A 138 9.31 -15.13 12.59
N LEU A 139 10.50 -14.79 12.11
CA LEU A 139 10.98 -13.41 12.08
C LEU A 139 10.09 -12.53 11.20
N VAL A 140 9.85 -12.94 9.95
CA VAL A 140 8.98 -12.18 9.03
C VAL A 140 7.54 -12.12 9.56
N ARG A 141 7.02 -13.25 10.05
CA ARG A 141 5.67 -13.34 10.63
C ARG A 141 5.50 -12.39 11.82
N ALA A 142 6.42 -12.41 12.78
CA ALA A 142 6.36 -11.54 13.95
C ALA A 142 6.45 -10.05 13.56
N GLY A 143 7.27 -9.71 12.57
CA GLY A 143 7.38 -8.35 12.06
C GLY A 143 6.08 -7.82 11.42
N LEU A 144 5.33 -8.68 10.72
CA LEU A 144 4.01 -8.35 10.17
C LEU A 144 2.95 -8.24 11.28
N GLU A 145 2.86 -9.25 12.15
CA GLU A 145 1.88 -9.32 13.24
C GLU A 145 2.00 -8.16 14.23
N LEU A 146 3.24 -7.74 14.56
CA LEU A 146 3.53 -6.58 15.42
C LEU A 146 2.82 -5.31 14.93
N ARG A 147 2.58 -5.21 13.61
CA ARG A 147 2.03 -4.04 12.93
C ARG A 147 0.62 -4.26 12.42
N GLY A 148 -0.04 -5.35 12.84
CA GLY A 148 -1.40 -5.68 12.43
C GLY A 148 -1.53 -6.03 10.94
N LEU A 149 -0.44 -6.43 10.28
CA LEU A 149 -0.45 -6.85 8.89
C LEU A 149 -0.77 -8.36 8.79
N PRO A 150 -1.53 -8.77 7.76
CA PRO A 150 -1.85 -10.18 7.55
C PRO A 150 -0.62 -10.96 7.08
N THR A 151 -0.62 -12.26 7.34
CA THR A 151 0.49 -13.16 7.03
C THR A 151 0.19 -14.12 5.89
N ASP A 152 -1.00 -14.04 5.27
CA ASP A 152 -1.46 -15.01 4.27
C ASP A 152 -0.54 -15.11 3.05
N ASP A 153 0.01 -14.00 2.55
CA ASP A 153 0.97 -14.03 1.42
C ASP A 153 2.30 -14.70 1.82
N LEU A 154 2.75 -14.52 3.07
CA LEU A 154 3.91 -15.24 3.63
C LEU A 154 3.60 -16.74 3.75
N GLU A 155 2.46 -17.12 4.31
CA GLU A 155 2.07 -18.53 4.47
C GLU A 155 1.91 -19.24 3.12
N ASN A 156 1.34 -18.57 2.12
CA ASN A 156 1.30 -19.06 0.75
C ASN A 156 2.71 -19.24 0.17
N ALA A 157 3.59 -18.25 0.37
CA ALA A 157 4.97 -18.32 -0.12
C ALA A 157 5.77 -19.45 0.53
N ILE A 158 5.56 -19.74 1.82
CA ILE A 158 6.22 -20.82 2.57
C ILE A 158 5.90 -22.19 1.98
N GLN A 159 4.69 -22.41 1.45
CA GLN A 159 4.29 -23.69 0.88
C GLN A 159 4.93 -23.92 -0.50
N ASP A 160 4.51 -23.14 -1.50
CA ASP A 160 5.08 -23.16 -2.85
C ASP A 160 5.03 -21.81 -3.56
N GLY A 161 4.32 -20.84 -2.99
CA GLY A 161 4.04 -19.56 -3.61
C GLY A 161 3.18 -19.72 -4.86
N GLY A 162 2.07 -20.45 -4.78
CA GLY A 162 1.02 -20.43 -5.81
C GLY A 162 0.47 -19.02 -6.08
N LEU A 163 -0.41 -18.89 -7.07
CA LEU A 163 -1.17 -17.65 -7.26
C LEU A 163 -2.05 -17.40 -6.03
N HIS A 164 -1.91 -16.22 -5.43
CA HIS A 164 -2.58 -15.85 -4.20
C HIS A 164 -2.97 -14.38 -4.21
N PHE A 165 -4.14 -14.09 -3.65
CA PHE A 165 -4.79 -12.78 -3.63
C PHE A 165 -5.27 -12.51 -2.21
N PRO A 166 -4.42 -11.93 -1.33
CA PRO A 166 -4.69 -11.90 0.11
C PRO A 166 -5.83 -10.95 0.53
N ILE A 167 -6.23 -10.03 -0.35
CA ILE A 167 -7.24 -9.01 -0.06
C ILE A 167 -8.49 -9.30 -0.89
N HIS A 168 -9.54 -9.74 -0.20
CA HIS A 168 -10.83 -10.12 -0.79
C HIS A 168 -11.89 -9.01 -0.76
N HIS A 169 -11.51 -7.81 -0.31
CA HIS A 169 -12.45 -6.73 -0.08
C HIS A 169 -12.27 -5.56 -1.03
N VAL A 170 -13.37 -4.92 -1.41
CA VAL A 170 -13.40 -3.66 -2.16
C VAL A 170 -14.24 -2.65 -1.39
N PHE A 171 -13.67 -1.48 -1.11
CA PHE A 171 -14.39 -0.36 -0.53
C PHE A 171 -14.93 0.55 -1.63
N ILE A 172 -16.25 0.75 -1.61
CA ILE A 172 -17.00 1.50 -2.60
C ILE A 172 -17.65 2.71 -1.92
N TYR A 173 -17.54 3.89 -2.53
CA TYR A 173 -18.03 5.15 -1.94
C TYR A 173 -18.82 6.03 -2.92
N GLY A 174 -19.04 5.58 -4.15
CA GLY A 174 -19.63 6.37 -5.22
C GLY A 174 -20.70 5.65 -6.03
N THR A 175 -20.63 5.76 -7.36
CA THR A 175 -21.70 5.31 -8.28
C THR A 175 -21.99 3.80 -8.27
N LEU A 176 -21.11 3.01 -7.64
CA LEU A 176 -21.25 1.57 -7.47
C LEU A 176 -21.95 1.16 -6.14
N LEU A 177 -22.21 2.11 -5.23
CA LEU A 177 -22.92 1.87 -3.97
C LEU A 177 -24.32 1.28 -4.20
N GLN A 178 -24.84 0.55 -3.21
CA GLN A 178 -26.21 0.04 -3.27
C GLN A 178 -27.22 1.19 -3.49
N GLY A 179 -28.03 1.06 -4.55
CA GLY A 179 -29.02 2.04 -4.98
C GLY A 179 -28.50 3.09 -5.97
N GLU A 180 -27.19 3.13 -6.25
CA GLU A 180 -26.60 4.02 -7.25
C GLU A 180 -26.60 3.40 -8.67
N SER A 181 -26.36 4.27 -9.66
CA SER A 181 -26.56 3.96 -11.09
C SER A 181 -25.77 2.76 -11.63
N ARG A 182 -24.60 2.43 -11.05
CA ARG A 182 -23.73 1.34 -11.50
C ARG A 182 -23.76 0.11 -10.58
N HIS A 183 -24.62 0.10 -9.55
CA HIS A 183 -24.66 -1.00 -8.57
C HIS A 183 -24.92 -2.38 -9.20
N VAL A 184 -25.67 -2.45 -10.30
CA VAL A 184 -25.95 -3.70 -11.01
C VAL A 184 -24.66 -4.45 -11.39
N ILE A 185 -23.59 -3.74 -11.70
CA ILE A 185 -22.28 -4.31 -12.03
C ILE A 185 -21.71 -5.07 -10.84
N ILE A 186 -21.80 -4.50 -9.64
CA ILE A 186 -21.36 -5.16 -8.40
C ILE A 186 -22.16 -6.43 -8.15
N GLN A 187 -23.46 -6.41 -8.43
CA GLN A 187 -24.34 -7.58 -8.27
C GLN A 187 -23.99 -8.72 -9.24
N GLU A 188 -23.56 -8.42 -10.46
CA GLU A 188 -23.14 -9.43 -11.44
C GLU A 188 -21.94 -10.26 -10.96
N PHE A 189 -21.05 -9.68 -10.15
CA PHE A 189 -19.93 -10.39 -9.52
C PHE A 189 -20.31 -11.24 -8.30
N SER A 190 -21.60 -11.25 -7.92
CA SER A 190 -22.11 -12.09 -6.82
C SER A 190 -21.29 -11.98 -5.52
N PRO A 191 -21.19 -10.79 -4.90
CA PRO A 191 -20.43 -10.59 -3.67
C PRO A 191 -20.91 -11.54 -2.57
N ILE A 192 -19.97 -12.07 -1.81
CA ILE A 192 -20.23 -12.98 -0.68
C ILE A 192 -20.94 -12.23 0.45
N SER A 193 -20.53 -10.98 0.67
CA SER A 193 -21.09 -10.09 1.68
C SER A 193 -20.92 -8.64 1.27
N SER A 194 -21.76 -7.79 1.85
CA SER A 194 -21.67 -6.34 1.75
C SER A 194 -22.17 -5.68 3.02
N GLY A 195 -21.58 -4.57 3.44
CA GLY A 195 -22.02 -3.83 4.61
C GLY A 195 -21.52 -2.39 4.63
N PRO A 196 -22.10 -1.52 5.47
CA PRO A 196 -21.63 -0.15 5.64
C PRO A 196 -20.20 -0.15 6.18
N ALA A 197 -19.40 0.79 5.71
CA ALA A 197 -18.01 0.92 6.11
C ALA A 197 -17.55 2.37 6.00
N THR A 198 -16.45 2.70 6.65
CA THR A 198 -15.86 4.05 6.57
C THR A 198 -14.35 4.02 6.43
N THR A 199 -13.77 5.06 5.84
CA THR A 199 -12.31 5.25 5.83
C THR A 199 -11.98 6.70 6.17
N GLY A 200 -10.90 6.91 6.90
CA GLY A 200 -10.51 8.22 7.44
C GLY A 200 -9.26 8.78 6.77
N LYS A 201 -8.89 10.03 7.11
CA LYS A 201 -7.75 10.76 6.53
C LYS A 201 -7.85 10.93 5.02
N VAL A 202 -9.08 11.06 4.52
CA VAL A 202 -9.41 11.21 3.11
C VAL A 202 -10.46 12.29 2.90
N VAL A 203 -10.50 12.88 1.71
CA VAL A 203 -11.48 13.90 1.32
C VAL A 203 -12.29 13.38 0.14
N LEU A 204 -13.61 13.56 0.19
CA LEU A 204 -14.52 13.23 -0.90
C LEU A 204 -14.83 14.47 -1.73
N LEU A 205 -14.70 14.35 -3.05
CA LEU A 205 -14.91 15.42 -4.01
C LEU A 205 -16.12 15.12 -4.88
N ASP A 206 -16.82 16.17 -5.29
CA ASP A 206 -17.85 16.11 -6.32
C ASP A 206 -17.21 16.37 -7.70
N LEU A 207 -17.06 15.31 -8.51
CA LEU A 207 -16.56 15.41 -9.90
C LEU A 207 -17.73 15.58 -10.91
N GLY A 208 -18.92 15.94 -10.43
CA GLY A 208 -20.16 16.10 -11.19
C GLY A 208 -20.95 14.80 -11.27
N GLN A 209 -20.57 13.89 -12.18
CA GLN A 209 -21.34 12.66 -12.40
C GLN A 209 -21.02 11.54 -11.40
N PHE A 210 -19.85 11.63 -10.77
CA PHE A 210 -19.34 10.65 -9.82
C PHE A 210 -18.46 11.37 -8.79
N PRO A 211 -18.28 10.80 -7.59
CA PRO A 211 -17.37 11.38 -6.61
C PRO A 211 -15.92 10.93 -6.87
N GLY A 212 -14.98 11.63 -6.25
CA GLY A 212 -13.57 11.23 -6.21
C GLY A 212 -13.00 11.31 -4.80
N MET A 213 -12.35 10.26 -4.32
CA MET A 213 -11.67 10.26 -3.03
C MET A 213 -10.17 10.55 -3.20
N ILE A 214 -9.62 11.44 -2.38
CA ILE A 214 -8.19 11.77 -2.33
C ILE A 214 -7.67 11.74 -0.89
N PRO A 215 -6.35 11.54 -0.65
CA PRO A 215 -5.80 11.59 0.70
C PRO A 215 -5.90 13.00 1.29
N ALA A 216 -6.15 13.11 2.60
CA ALA A 216 -6.17 14.39 3.29
C ALA A 216 -4.80 15.07 3.22
N GLY A 217 -4.77 16.39 3.09
CA GLY A 217 -3.52 17.16 2.97
C GLY A 217 -2.95 17.28 1.55
N THR A 218 -3.52 16.61 0.54
CA THR A 218 -3.08 16.70 -0.87
C THR A 218 -3.55 17.98 -1.59
N GLY A 219 -3.45 19.14 -0.92
CA GLY A 219 -3.90 20.43 -1.44
C GLY A 219 -5.42 20.64 -1.38
N ALA A 220 -6.18 19.65 -0.89
CA ALA A 220 -7.58 19.81 -0.60
C ALA A 220 -7.79 20.50 0.75
N GLY A 221 -8.15 21.78 0.69
CA GLY A 221 -8.59 22.56 1.86
C GLY A 221 -7.65 23.67 2.33
N VAL A 222 -6.59 24.05 1.61
CA VAL A 222 -5.88 25.31 1.92
C VAL A 222 -6.68 26.47 1.32
N VAL A 223 -7.64 26.98 2.09
CA VAL A 223 -8.13 28.35 1.89
C VAL A 223 -6.93 29.26 2.15
N GLU A 224 -6.43 29.94 1.10
CA GLU A 224 -5.30 30.85 1.22
C GLU A 224 -5.56 31.91 2.31
N GLY A 225 -4.76 31.84 3.37
CA GLY A 225 -4.69 32.83 4.43
C GLY A 225 -3.32 32.78 5.11
N ALA A 226 -2.42 33.65 4.65
CA ALA A 226 -1.10 34.01 5.20
C ALA A 226 0.10 33.09 4.91
N ASP A 227 0.90 33.55 3.93
CA ASP A 227 2.37 33.59 3.90
C ASP A 227 3.14 32.32 4.35
N ALA A 228 3.37 31.39 3.42
CA ALA A 228 4.21 30.22 3.62
C ALA A 228 5.70 30.57 3.48
N GLY A 229 6.31 30.97 4.60
CA GLY A 229 7.75 30.92 4.79
C GLY A 229 8.20 29.47 4.99
N LEU A 230 9.19 29.05 4.20
CA LEU A 230 9.86 27.75 4.31
C LEU A 230 10.52 27.59 5.69
N GLY A 231 10.05 26.64 6.49
CA GLY A 231 10.80 26.19 7.67
C GLY A 231 9.98 25.46 8.71
N GLY A 232 10.36 24.20 8.96
CA GLY A 232 10.34 23.58 10.30
C GLY A 232 8.97 23.15 10.83
N GLY A 233 8.91 21.92 11.33
CA GLY A 233 7.70 21.32 11.86
C GLY A 233 6.99 22.16 12.93
N ALA A 234 5.68 22.22 12.80
CA ALA A 234 4.70 22.44 13.84
C ALA A 234 3.35 22.02 13.28
N ASP A 235 2.57 21.30 14.08
CA ASP A 235 1.15 21.02 13.96
C ASP A 235 0.49 21.60 12.69
N ALA A 236 0.41 20.76 11.65
CA ALA A 236 -0.66 20.91 10.67
C ALA A 236 -1.95 20.75 11.48
N GLY A 237 -2.61 21.88 11.76
CA GLY A 237 -3.84 21.94 12.52
C GLY A 237 -4.72 20.77 12.10
N VAL A 238 -5.07 19.94 13.09
CA VAL A 238 -5.89 18.74 12.95
C VAL A 238 -7.03 19.04 11.98
N VAL A 239 -6.90 18.58 10.73
CA VAL A 239 -8.03 18.50 9.83
C VAL A 239 -8.89 17.43 10.48
N ALA A 240 -9.92 17.88 11.20
CA ALA A 240 -10.83 17.02 11.94
C ALA A 240 -11.23 15.85 11.04
N GLU A 241 -10.96 14.63 11.52
CA GLU A 241 -11.40 13.32 11.02
C GLU A 241 -12.24 13.38 9.73
N SER A 242 -11.62 13.65 8.58
CA SER A 242 -12.32 13.61 7.31
C SER A 242 -12.56 12.13 6.98
N VAL A 243 -13.79 11.71 7.17
CA VAL A 243 -14.25 10.32 7.04
C VAL A 243 -15.18 10.21 5.86
N VAL A 244 -14.90 9.26 4.98
CA VAL A 244 -15.78 8.91 3.85
C VAL A 244 -16.60 7.68 4.22
N LYS A 245 -17.91 7.78 4.00
CA LYS A 245 -18.88 6.70 4.19
C LYS A 245 -19.07 5.94 2.89
N GLY A 246 -18.98 4.63 2.98
CA GLY A 246 -19.13 3.74 1.84
C GLY A 246 -19.70 2.38 2.25
N GLU A 247 -19.42 1.41 1.40
CA GLU A 247 -19.78 0.01 1.59
C GLU A 247 -18.55 -0.85 1.32
N LEU A 248 -18.33 -1.86 2.16
CA LEU A 248 -17.31 -2.87 1.96
C LEU A 248 -17.96 -4.11 1.34
N TYR A 249 -17.45 -4.56 0.19
CA TYR A 249 -17.90 -5.76 -0.50
C TYR A 249 -16.81 -6.84 -0.47
N THR A 250 -17.19 -8.10 -0.32
CA THR A 250 -16.26 -9.24 -0.32
C THR A 250 -16.49 -10.12 -1.54
N PHE A 251 -15.43 -10.53 -2.23
CA PHE A 251 -15.49 -11.37 -3.43
C PHE A 251 -14.54 -12.56 -3.37
N THR A 252 -14.91 -13.64 -4.06
CA THR A 252 -14.03 -14.82 -4.24
C THR A 252 -13.04 -14.62 -5.38
N ASP A 253 -13.46 -13.99 -6.48
CA ASP A 253 -12.64 -13.80 -7.69
C ASP A 253 -12.18 -12.35 -7.83
N MET A 254 -11.19 -11.99 -7.02
CA MET A 254 -10.63 -10.64 -7.00
C MET A 254 -9.94 -10.26 -8.31
N PHE A 255 -9.38 -11.23 -9.03
CA PHE A 255 -8.72 -10.97 -10.31
C PHE A 255 -9.72 -10.43 -11.34
N THR A 256 -10.84 -11.12 -11.53
CA THR A 256 -11.89 -10.69 -12.46
C THR A 256 -12.55 -9.40 -11.99
N VAL A 257 -12.92 -9.30 -10.71
CA VAL A 257 -13.57 -8.09 -10.16
C VAL A 257 -12.72 -6.85 -10.40
N LEU A 258 -11.43 -6.92 -10.08
CA LEU A 258 -10.56 -5.77 -10.22
C LEU A 258 -10.31 -5.39 -11.69
N GLN A 259 -10.22 -6.35 -12.61
CA GLN A 259 -10.10 -6.02 -14.04
C GLN A 259 -11.28 -5.20 -14.58
N TYR A 260 -12.51 -5.54 -14.17
CA TYR A 260 -13.69 -4.78 -14.58
C TYR A 260 -13.80 -3.43 -13.90
N LEU A 261 -13.46 -3.36 -12.61
CA LEU A 261 -13.45 -2.09 -11.88
C LEU A 261 -12.36 -1.15 -12.42
N ASP A 262 -11.21 -1.68 -12.83
CA ASP A 262 -10.14 -0.91 -13.49
C ASP A 262 -10.67 -0.22 -14.76
N GLU A 263 -11.47 -0.91 -15.58
CA GLU A 263 -12.09 -0.34 -16.78
C GLU A 263 -13.10 0.78 -16.44
N ILE A 264 -13.93 0.57 -15.42
CA ILE A 264 -14.99 1.50 -15.00
C ILE A 264 -14.39 2.79 -14.44
N GLU A 265 -13.33 2.67 -13.67
CA GLU A 265 -12.64 3.77 -12.99
C GLU A 265 -11.50 4.35 -13.84
N GLY A 266 -11.24 3.80 -15.03
CA GLY A 266 -10.21 4.29 -15.94
C GLY A 266 -8.79 4.17 -15.34
N TYR A 267 -8.50 3.05 -14.70
CA TYR A 267 -7.16 2.70 -14.20
C TYR A 267 -6.45 1.79 -15.20
N TYR A 268 -5.24 2.19 -15.61
CA TYR A 268 -4.45 1.49 -16.62
C TYR A 268 -3.18 0.81 -16.08
N GLY A 269 -2.99 0.83 -14.76
CA GLY A 269 -1.88 0.19 -14.08
C GLY A 269 -1.05 1.15 -13.23
N ALA A 270 -0.19 0.58 -12.38
CA ALA A 270 0.63 1.37 -11.48
C ALA A 270 1.65 2.20 -12.26
N GLY A 271 1.71 3.51 -11.98
CA GLY A 271 2.63 4.46 -12.62
C GLY A 271 2.17 4.96 -14.00
N ASP A 272 0.92 4.69 -14.40
CA ASP A 272 0.36 5.26 -15.63
C ASP A 272 -0.24 6.65 -15.37
N ASP A 273 0.31 7.67 -16.04
CA ASP A 273 -0.11 9.08 -15.91
C ASP A 273 -1.48 9.38 -16.56
N GLY A 274 -2.04 8.44 -17.34
CA GLY A 274 -3.33 8.56 -18.01
C GLY A 274 -4.52 8.05 -17.18
N SER A 275 -4.26 7.42 -16.03
CA SER A 275 -5.31 6.85 -15.19
C SER A 275 -6.12 7.95 -14.49
N LEU A 276 -7.46 7.88 -14.59
CA LEU A 276 -8.37 8.82 -13.93
C LEU A 276 -8.40 8.58 -12.41
N PHE A 277 -8.44 7.31 -12.02
CA PHE A 277 -8.30 6.86 -10.66
C PHE A 277 -7.11 5.92 -10.54
N ARG A 278 -6.50 5.87 -9.36
CA ARG A 278 -5.49 4.87 -8.98
C ARG A 278 -6.11 3.84 -8.04
N ARG A 279 -5.76 2.57 -8.24
CA ARG A 279 -6.15 1.50 -7.32
C ARG A 279 -5.12 1.37 -6.20
N VAL A 280 -5.58 1.43 -4.95
CA VAL A 280 -4.74 1.34 -3.75
C VAL A 280 -5.34 0.38 -2.74
N VAL A 281 -4.51 -0.13 -1.82
CA VAL A 281 -4.96 -0.84 -0.62
C VAL A 281 -5.04 0.17 0.51
N ILE A 282 -6.17 0.19 1.22
CA ILE A 282 -6.43 1.08 2.36
C ILE A 282 -6.94 0.32 3.57
N GLU A 283 -6.87 0.97 4.72
CA GLU A 283 -7.57 0.53 5.92
C GLU A 283 -9.00 1.09 5.94
N VAL A 284 -9.95 0.20 6.21
CA VAL A 284 -11.38 0.50 6.29
C VAL A 284 -11.88 0.08 7.67
N ASP A 285 -12.71 0.92 8.28
CA ASP A 285 -13.39 0.66 9.53
C ASP A 285 -14.78 0.06 9.28
N VAL A 286 -15.02 -1.12 9.85
CA VAL A 286 -16.31 -1.80 9.88
C VAL A 286 -16.66 -2.07 11.33
N GLU A 287 -17.56 -1.25 11.89
CA GLU A 287 -18.00 -1.36 13.28
C GLU A 287 -16.85 -1.35 14.30
N GLY A 288 -15.78 -0.60 14.02
CA GLY A 288 -14.58 -0.49 14.85
C GLY A 288 -13.49 -1.54 14.56
N GLU A 289 -13.75 -2.51 13.68
CA GLU A 289 -12.75 -3.45 13.17
C GLU A 289 -12.04 -2.86 11.94
N LYS A 290 -10.72 -3.01 11.88
CA LYS A 290 -9.89 -2.57 10.75
C LYS A 290 -9.73 -3.69 9.74
N ILE A 291 -10.16 -3.42 8.51
CA ILE A 291 -10.13 -4.37 7.39
C ILE A 291 -9.36 -3.75 6.22
N TRP A 292 -8.45 -4.50 5.62
CA TRP A 292 -7.75 -4.10 4.39
C TRP A 292 -8.65 -4.28 3.17
N ALA A 293 -8.74 -3.26 2.33
CA ALA A 293 -9.57 -3.29 1.13
C ALA A 293 -8.92 -2.57 -0.05
N TRP A 294 -9.25 -3.02 -1.26
CA TRP A 294 -8.97 -2.25 -2.46
C TRP A 294 -9.93 -1.07 -2.56
N ALA A 295 -9.42 0.08 -2.97
CA ALA A 295 -10.20 1.28 -3.25
C ALA A 295 -9.61 2.06 -4.42
N TYR A 296 -10.45 2.88 -5.06
CA TYR A 296 -10.04 3.75 -6.15
C TYR A 296 -9.94 5.17 -5.64
N PHE A 297 -8.78 5.80 -5.82
CA PHE A 297 -8.54 7.20 -5.44
C PHE A 297 -8.42 8.05 -6.70
N TYR A 298 -9.05 9.21 -6.71
CA TYR A 298 -8.97 10.13 -7.83
C TYR A 298 -7.52 10.61 -8.02
N ASN A 299 -7.03 10.54 -9.25
CA ASN A 299 -5.63 10.83 -9.57
C ASN A 299 -5.39 12.29 -9.98
N GLY A 300 -6.45 13.12 -10.07
CA GLY A 300 -6.30 14.52 -10.44
C GLY A 300 -5.87 15.41 -9.27
N THR A 301 -5.30 16.57 -9.60
CA THR A 301 -4.84 17.56 -8.61
C THR A 301 -5.97 18.48 -8.13
N GLN A 302 -6.03 18.75 -6.83
CA GLN A 302 -6.68 19.96 -6.34
C GLN A 302 -5.68 21.12 -6.36
N GLY A 303 -6.00 22.18 -7.09
CA GLY A 303 -5.14 23.36 -7.22
C GLY A 303 -5.85 24.55 -7.86
N LYS A 304 -5.15 25.68 -8.00
CA LYS A 304 -5.71 26.99 -8.44
C LYS A 304 -6.53 26.96 -9.75
N ASN A 305 -6.34 25.95 -10.60
CA ASN A 305 -6.97 25.85 -11.92
C ASN A 305 -8.02 24.72 -12.04
N SER A 306 -8.22 23.91 -10.99
CA SER A 306 -9.32 22.94 -10.88
C SER A 306 -9.58 22.63 -9.41
N ALA A 307 -10.64 23.21 -8.86
CA ALA A 307 -11.11 22.92 -7.51
C ALA A 307 -12.48 22.26 -7.62
N TRP A 308 -12.50 20.92 -7.58
CA TRP A 308 -13.74 20.18 -7.41
C TRP A 308 -14.32 20.47 -6.02
N PRO A 309 -15.63 20.71 -5.89
CA PRO A 309 -16.25 20.94 -4.59
C PRO A 309 -16.00 19.78 -3.63
N VAL A 310 -15.69 20.09 -2.38
CA VAL A 310 -15.58 19.09 -1.32
C VAL A 310 -16.97 18.70 -0.84
N ILE A 311 -17.21 17.41 -0.69
CA ILE A 311 -18.42 16.86 -0.07
C ILE A 311 -18.16 16.75 1.43
N GLU A 312 -18.47 17.81 2.18
CA GLU A 312 -18.17 17.95 3.61
C GLU A 312 -18.78 16.82 4.48
N SER A 313 -19.90 16.23 4.04
CA SER A 313 -20.53 15.10 4.74
C SER A 313 -19.77 13.78 4.61
N GLY A 314 -18.81 13.69 3.68
CA GLY A 314 -18.13 12.46 3.31
C GLY A 314 -19.06 11.38 2.75
N ASN A 315 -20.29 11.72 2.38
CA ASN A 315 -21.33 10.77 1.98
C ASN A 315 -21.95 11.16 0.63
N TRP A 316 -21.58 10.41 -0.41
CA TRP A 316 -22.07 10.63 -1.78
C TRP A 316 -23.59 10.56 -1.89
N ARG A 317 -24.24 9.59 -1.23
CA ARG A 317 -25.70 9.43 -1.31
C ARG A 317 -26.43 10.62 -0.70
N HIS A 318 -25.94 11.12 0.43
CA HIS A 318 -26.48 12.31 1.10
C HIS A 318 -26.29 13.56 0.25
N HIS A 319 -25.10 13.75 -0.32
CA HIS A 319 -24.81 14.86 -1.24
C HIS A 319 -25.75 14.91 -2.45
N ARG A 320 -26.05 13.75 -3.03
CA ARG A 320 -26.97 13.64 -4.18
C ARG A 320 -28.44 13.89 -3.84
N SER A 321 -28.88 13.54 -2.63
CA SER A 321 -30.29 13.73 -2.25
C SER A 321 -30.62 15.20 -1.95
N GLY A 322 -29.59 16.02 -1.69
CA GLY A 322 -29.76 17.44 -1.36
C GLY A 322 -30.29 17.68 0.06
N ASP A 323 -30.27 16.65 0.90
CA ASP A 323 -30.63 16.70 2.33
C ASP A 323 -29.44 17.07 3.21
#